data_AF-A0A239RFG0-F1
#
_entry.id   AF-A0A239RFG0-F1
#
_cell.length_a   1.000
_cell.length_b   1.000
_cell.length_c   1.000
_cell.angle_alpha   90.00
_cell.angle_beta   90.00
_cell.angle_gamma   90.00
#
_symmetry.space_group_name_H-M   'P 1'
#
loop_
_entity.id
_entity.type
_entity.pdbx_description
1 polymer ?
#
loop_
_entity_poly.entity_id
_entity_poly.type
_entity_poly.pdbx_seq_one_letter_code
_entity_poly.pdbx_strand_id
1 'polypeptide(L)' 'MKWTLEALRIAAGMTQEELASEFGVSTNTLAKLENDSSNIGMIMLKKYMFKFHVGFDDIFLGKKYENFVF' A
#
# COMPACT_ATOMS: atom_id res chain seq x y z
N MET A 1 15.52 2.76 -2.26
CA MET A 1 14.43 3.43 -1.51
C MET A 1 13.20 2.56 -1.68
N LYS A 2 12.43 2.27 -0.62
CA LYS A 2 11.21 1.44 -0.71
C LYS A 2 9.98 2.31 -0.43
N TRP A 3 8.90 2.08 -1.16
CA TRP A 3 7.64 2.77 -1.02
C TRP A 3 6.72 2.05 -0.04
N THR A 4 6.10 2.80 0.87
CA THR A 4 4.93 2.28 1.59
C THR A 4 3.71 2.29 0.67
N LEU A 5 2.70 1.50 1.00
CA LEU A 5 1.44 1.47 0.24
C LEU A 5 0.76 2.84 0.20
N GLU A 6 0.79 3.55 1.33
CA GLU A 6 0.30 4.92 1.45
C GLU A 6 1.08 5.90 0.56
N ALA A 7 2.41 5.78 0.53
CA ALA A 7 3.25 6.65 -0.28
C ALA A 7 2.98 6.48 -1.78
N LEU A 8 2.76 5.25 -2.26
CA LEU A 8 2.34 4.98 -3.64
C LEU A 8 1.02 5.68 -3.97
N ARG A 9 0.02 5.53 -3.09
CA ARG A 9 -1.30 6.17 -3.25
C ARG A 9 -1.20 7.69 -3.29
N ILE A 10 -0.48 8.29 -2.35
CA ILE A 10 -0.31 9.75 -2.25
C ILE A 10 0.47 10.28 -3.46
N ALA A 11 1.53 9.59 -3.90
CA ALA A 11 2.28 9.96 -5.09
C ALA A 11 1.44 9.93 -6.37
N ALA A 12 0.43 9.06 -6.42
CA ALA A 12 -0.56 9.01 -7.50
C ALA A 12 -1.70 10.03 -7.35
N GLY A 13 -1.71 10.86 -6.29
CA GLY A 13 -2.73 11.88 -6.05
C GLY A 13 -4.11 11.33 -5.66
N MET A 14 -4.18 10.08 -5.17
CA MET A 14 -5.44 9.40 -4.89
C MET A 14 -5.84 9.49 -3.42
N THR A 15 -7.14 9.54 -3.14
CA THR A 15 -7.70 9.33 -1.80
C THR A 15 -7.76 7.84 -1.45
N GLN A 16 -7.96 7.54 -0.16
CA GLN A 16 -8.18 6.15 0.26
C GLN A 16 -9.49 5.59 -0.31
N GLU A 17 -10.56 6.39 -0.41
CA GLU A 17 -11.81 5.93 -1.01
C GLU A 17 -11.63 5.54 -2.50
N GLU A 18 -10.89 6.35 -3.26
CA GLU A 18 -10.66 6.10 -4.69
C GLU A 18 -9.90 4.80 -4.92
N LEU A 19 -8.78 4.60 -4.21
CA LEU A 19 -7.98 3.40 -4.37
C LEU A 19 -8.71 2.16 -3.84
N ALA A 20 -9.47 2.29 -2.75
CA ALA A 20 -10.27 1.19 -2.21
C ALA A 20 -11.36 0.76 -3.18
N SER A 21 -12.05 1.72 -3.80
CA SER A 21 -13.05 1.48 -4.84
C SER A 21 -12.45 0.73 -6.02
N GLU A 22 -11.29 1.18 -6.53
CA GLU A 22 -10.60 0.53 -7.64
C GLU A 22 -10.12 -0.88 -7.29
N PHE A 23 -9.66 -1.09 -6.06
CA PHE A 23 -9.23 -2.40 -5.58
C PHE A 23 -10.40 -3.30 -5.17
N GLY A 24 -11.64 -2.81 -5.19
CA GLY A 24 -12.82 -3.58 -4.79
C GLY A 24 -12.77 -3.98 -3.31
N VAL A 25 -12.26 -3.11 -2.44
CA VAL A 25 -12.22 -3.31 -0.98
C VAL A 25 -12.83 -2.12 -0.25
N SER A 26 -13.10 -2.28 1.04
CA SER A 26 -13.55 -1.15 1.86
C SER A 26 -12.40 -0.17 2.12
N THR A 27 -12.72 1.12 2.27
CA THR A 27 -11.75 2.16 2.69
C THR A 27 -11.06 1.78 4.00
N ASN A 28 -11.79 1.18 4.94
CA ASN A 28 -11.23 0.67 6.20
C ASN A 28 -10.20 -0.46 6.00
N THR A 29 -10.44 -1.37 5.04
CA THR A 29 -9.48 -2.42 4.68
C THR A 29 -8.20 -1.79 4.15
N LEU A 30 -8.32 -0.80 3.26
CA LEU A 30 -7.18 -0.09 2.70
C LEU A 30 -6.39 0.67 3.80
N ALA A 31 -7.09 1.41 4.66
CA ALA A 31 -6.46 2.16 5.75
C ALA A 31 -5.71 1.26 6.75
N LYS A 32 -6.29 0.10 7.11
CA LYS A 32 -5.59 -0.90 7.95
C LYS A 32 -4.34 -1.42 7.27
N LEU A 33 -4.40 -1.68 5.98
CA LEU A 33 -3.28 -2.19 5.20
C LEU A 33 -2.15 -1.16 5.04
N GLU A 34 -2.50 0.11 4.84
CA GLU A 34 -1.54 1.21 4.81
C GLU A 34 -0.85 1.41 6.17
N ASN A 35 -1.54 1.12 7.27
CA ASN A 35 -0.98 1.18 8.62
C ASN A 35 -0.11 -0.04 8.98
N ASP A 36 -0.51 -1.24 8.57
CA ASP A 36 0.24 -2.49 8.78
C ASP A 36 0.08 -3.42 7.57
N SER A 37 1.14 -3.54 6.80
CA SER A 37 1.21 -4.36 5.58
C SER A 37 1.96 -5.67 5.78
N SER A 38 2.35 -6.00 7.03
CA SER A 38 3.16 -7.20 7.35
C SER A 38 2.53 -8.51 6.86
N ASN A 39 1.19 -8.55 6.83
CA ASN A 39 0.40 -9.71 6.41
C ASN A 39 -0.41 -9.44 5.13
N ILE A 40 0.08 -8.59 4.22
CA ILE A 40 -0.60 -8.34 2.94
C ILE A 40 -0.75 -9.65 2.15
N GLY A 41 -1.97 -9.92 1.68
CA GLY A 41 -2.22 -11.06 0.79
C GLY A 41 -1.60 -10.84 -0.59
N MET A 42 -1.08 -11.90 -1.21
CA MET A 42 -0.43 -11.86 -2.53
C MET A 42 -1.31 -11.23 -3.63
N ILE A 43 -2.62 -11.43 -3.59
CA ILE A 43 -3.56 -10.82 -4.54
C ILE A 43 -3.54 -9.29 -4.40
N MET A 44 -3.56 -8.79 -3.17
CA MET A 44 -3.54 -7.35 -2.90
C MET A 44 -2.19 -6.74 -3.27
N LEU A 45 -1.09 -7.41 -2.93
CA LEU A 45 0.25 -6.97 -3.29
C LEU A 45 0.41 -6.84 -4.81
N LYS A 46 -0.07 -7.84 -5.57
CA LYS A 46 -0.09 -7.76 -7.04
C LYS A 46 -0.91 -6.58 -7.56
N LYS A 47 -2.05 -6.25 -6.95
CA LYS A 47 -2.83 -5.06 -7.32
C LYS A 47 -2.00 -3.79 -7.19
N TYR A 48 -1.27 -3.62 -6.09
CA TYR A 48 -0.34 -2.49 -5.91
C TYR A 48 0.76 -2.48 -6.98
N MET A 49 1.46 -3.60 -7.18
CA MET A 49 2.54 -3.71 -8.17
C MET A 49 2.05 -3.32 -9.58
N PHE A 50 0.89 -3.81 -10.00
CA PHE A 50 0.34 -3.50 -11.31
C PHE A 50 -0.18 -2.06 -11.42
N LYS A 51 -0.89 -1.56 -10.40
CA LYS A 51 -1.47 -0.20 -10.40
C LYS A 51 -0.39 0.88 -10.46
N PHE A 52 0.70 0.69 -9.72
CA PHE A 52 1.74 1.70 -9.57
C PHE A 52 3.00 1.42 -10.37
N HIS A 53 3.01 0.34 -11.17
CA HIS A 53 4.14 -0.07 -12.00
C HIS A 53 5.46 -0.22 -11.22
N VAL A 54 5.38 -0.83 -10.04
CA VAL A 54 6.53 -1.06 -9.14
C VAL A 54 6.81 -2.55 -8.94
N GLY A 55 8.07 -2.89 -8.71
CA GLY A 55 8.49 -4.24 -8.37
C GLY A 55 8.17 -4.61 -6.92
N PHE A 56 8.31 -5.90 -6.58
CA PHE A 56 8.16 -6.38 -5.21
C PHE A 56 9.20 -5.75 -4.28
N ASP A 57 10.46 -5.67 -4.73
CA ASP A 57 11.57 -5.14 -3.93
C ASP A 57 11.47 -3.63 -3.68
N ASP A 58 10.64 -2.93 -4.46
CA ASP A 58 10.36 -1.51 -4.32
C ASP A 58 9.30 -1.23 -3.25
N ILE A 59 8.57 -2.23 -2.75
CA ILE A 59 7.52 -2.06 -1.75
C ILE A 59 8.04 -2.42 -0.35
N PHE A 60 7.83 -1.54 0.60
CA PHE A 60 8.03 -1.82 2.02
C PHE A 60 6.78 -2.51 2.59
N LEU A 61 6.98 -3.68 3.20
CA LEU A 61 5.95 -4.43 3.91
C LEU A 61 6.30 -4.50 5.39
N GLY A 62 5.42 -3.96 6.23
CA GLY A 62 5.65 -3.84 7.66
C GLY A 62 4.69 -2.85 8.31
N LYS A 63 4.91 -2.56 9.59
CA LYS A 63 4.12 -1.55 10.33
C LYS A 63 4.61 -0.16 9.98
N LYS A 64 3.68 0.80 9.87
CA LYS A 64 3.98 2.21 9.56
C LYS A 64 5.02 2.82 10.53
N TYR A 65 4.97 2.44 11.80
CA TYR A 65 5.85 2.95 12.85
C TYR A 65 7.21 2.24 12.95
N GLU A 66 7.45 1.17 12.19
CA GLU A 66 8.77 0.53 12.08
C GLU A 66 9.68 1.25 11.07
N ASN A 67 9.17 2.23 10.31
CA ASN A 67 9.97 3.08 9.42
C ASN A 67 10.80 4.16 10.16
N PHE A 68 10.71 4.24 11.50
CA PHE A 68 11.59 5.09 12.31
C PHE A 68 12.73 4.26 12.90
N VAL A 69 13.72 3.93 12.07
CA VAL A 69 15.03 3.52 12.57
C VAL A 69 16.00 4.63 12.20
N PHE A 70 16.57 5.24 13.24
CA PHE A 70 17.60 6.29 13.21
C PHE A 70 18.83 5.89 12.39
#